data_AF-A0A1Q7P7U3-F1
#
_entry.id   AF-A0A1Q7P7U3-F1
#
_cell.length_a   1.000
_cell.length_b   1.000
_cell.length_c   1.000
_cell.angle_alpha   90.00
_cell.angle_beta   90.00
_cell.angle_gamma   90.00
#
_symmetry.space_group_name_H-M   'P 1'
#
loop_
_entity.id
_entity.type
_entity.pdbx_description
1 polymer ?
#
loop_
_entity_poly.entity_id
_entity_poly.type
_entity_poly.pdbx_seq_one_letter_code
_entity_poly.pdbx_strand_id
1 'polypeptide(L)'
;MEKICRHLKAGVLTILIPKALVGDRELASKLKTFLSTISFGETRIAIEFRGGEPTEDTLKILHDYNAVHSVDLSRQEPKVDSSILYSRLFGKGKENIYEFNDNELQDIATKSSGPKFEKSILAFHGVRMYRDAARLKTFLTSGKFPSLTSQVGLGSLGEVLKEDARFPTTKSQLMGEQGWKLYDKNVEERARARELLEKLPDRTYTTLEDVLESLT
;
A
#
# COMPACT_ATOMS: atom_id res chain seq x y z
N MET A 1 -0.62 -20.13 -19.21
CA MET A 1 -1.16 -19.25 -18.15
C MET A 1 -2.67 -19.39 -18.00
N GLU A 2 -3.45 -19.26 -19.08
CA GLU A 2 -4.93 -19.36 -19.04
C GLU A 2 -5.47 -20.59 -18.31
N LYS A 3 -4.96 -21.78 -18.64
CA LYS A 3 -5.34 -23.03 -17.95
C LYS A 3 -5.11 -22.92 -16.43
N ILE A 4 -3.98 -22.34 -15.99
CA ILE A 4 -3.66 -22.17 -14.56
C ILE A 4 -4.67 -21.22 -13.90
N CYS A 5 -4.92 -20.05 -14.50
CA CYS A 5 -5.91 -19.09 -13.99
C CYS A 5 -7.30 -19.73 -13.83
N ARG A 6 -7.72 -20.55 -14.82
CA ARG A 6 -9.00 -21.26 -14.78
C ARG A 6 -9.07 -22.28 -13.64
N HIS A 7 -8.03 -23.10 -13.47
CA HIS A 7 -7.99 -24.11 -12.39
C HIS A 7 -7.98 -23.45 -11.01
N LEU A 8 -7.29 -22.31 -10.86
CA LEU A 8 -7.24 -21.54 -9.62
C LEU A 8 -8.48 -20.64 -9.40
N LYS A 9 -9.39 -20.57 -10.38
CA LYS A 9 -10.51 -19.62 -10.39
C LYS A 9 -10.04 -18.18 -10.13
N ALA A 10 -8.92 -17.79 -10.74
CA ALA A 10 -8.30 -16.50 -10.53
C ALA A 10 -9.21 -15.38 -11.07
N GLY A 11 -9.55 -14.40 -10.23
CA GLY A 11 -10.30 -13.22 -10.69
C GLY A 11 -9.43 -12.23 -11.48
N VAL A 12 -8.13 -12.16 -11.16
CA VAL A 12 -7.17 -11.25 -11.79
C VAL A 12 -5.83 -11.95 -12.03
N LEU A 13 -5.23 -11.73 -13.19
CA LEU A 13 -3.84 -12.00 -13.50
C LEU A 13 -3.08 -10.68 -13.59
N THR A 14 -2.14 -10.44 -12.67
CA THR A 14 -1.30 -9.24 -12.69
C THR A 14 -0.04 -9.47 -13.51
N ILE A 15 0.27 -8.53 -14.41
CA ILE A 15 1.50 -8.52 -15.21
C ILE A 15 2.22 -7.20 -14.94
N LEU A 16 3.50 -7.31 -14.59
CA LEU A 16 4.35 -6.18 -14.29
C LEU A 16 5.19 -5.83 -15.52
N ILE A 17 5.14 -4.57 -15.94
CA ILE A 17 6.03 -4.00 -16.95
C ILE A 17 7.20 -3.31 -16.23
N PRO A 18 8.43 -3.83 -16.37
CA PRO A 18 9.59 -3.28 -15.69
C PRO A 18 9.97 -1.90 -16.26
N LYS A 19 10.65 -1.09 -15.44
CA LYS A 19 11.08 0.28 -15.80
C LYS A 19 11.81 0.36 -17.13
N ALA A 20 12.65 -0.62 -17.44
CA ALA A 20 13.43 -0.65 -18.67
C ALA A 20 12.55 -0.71 -19.95
N LEU A 21 11.31 -1.19 -19.85
CA LEU A 21 10.39 -1.27 -20.98
C LEU A 21 9.40 -0.09 -21.04
N VAL A 22 9.29 0.70 -19.96
CA VAL A 22 8.42 1.87 -19.96
C VAL A 22 9.02 2.94 -20.90
N GLY A 23 8.27 3.33 -21.93
CA GLY A 23 8.73 4.24 -22.98
C GLY A 23 9.42 3.56 -24.16
N ASP A 24 9.56 2.23 -24.15
CA ASP A 24 9.98 1.47 -25.34
C ASP A 24 8.94 1.66 -26.45
N ARG A 25 9.41 2.02 -27.66
CA ARG A 25 8.58 2.25 -28.84
C ARG A 25 7.80 1.01 -29.27
N GLU A 26 8.28 -0.18 -28.94
CA GLU A 26 7.65 -1.45 -29.30
C GLU A 26 6.69 -1.97 -28.20
N LEU A 27 6.70 -1.39 -27.00
CA LEU A 27 5.90 -1.90 -25.87
C LEU A 27 4.41 -1.97 -26.22
N ALA A 28 3.87 -0.90 -26.82
CA ALA A 28 2.47 -0.86 -27.23
C ALA A 28 2.14 -1.99 -28.21
N SER A 29 2.94 -2.19 -29.26
CA SER A 29 2.74 -3.26 -30.25
C SER A 29 2.83 -4.66 -29.63
N LYS A 30 3.82 -4.90 -28.77
CA LYS A 30 3.99 -6.16 -28.04
C LYS A 30 2.83 -6.44 -27.11
N LEU A 31 2.37 -5.42 -26.36
CA LEU A 31 1.24 -5.52 -25.45
C LEU A 31 -0.06 -5.80 -26.20
N LYS A 32 -0.31 -5.11 -27.32
CA LYS A 32 -1.45 -5.37 -28.18
C LYS A 32 -1.46 -6.81 -28.68
N THR A 33 -0.33 -7.28 -29.20
CA THR A 33 -0.18 -8.66 -29.70
C THR A 33 -0.43 -9.68 -28.59
N PHE A 34 0.11 -9.44 -27.40
CA PHE A 34 -0.14 -10.27 -26.23
C PHE A 34 -1.63 -10.29 -25.89
N LEU A 35 -2.25 -9.13 -25.66
CA LEU A 35 -3.67 -9.04 -25.28
C LEU A 35 -4.64 -9.58 -26.35
N SER A 36 -4.28 -9.51 -27.63
CA SER A 36 -5.12 -10.05 -28.71
C SER A 36 -5.06 -11.57 -28.86
N THR A 37 -4.04 -12.23 -28.31
CA THR A 37 -3.83 -13.67 -28.49
C THR A 37 -4.33 -14.50 -27.30
N ILE A 38 -4.83 -13.84 -26.25
CA ILE A 38 -5.24 -14.48 -25.00
C ILE A 38 -6.72 -14.22 -24.71
N SER A 39 -7.45 -15.29 -24.40
CA SER A 39 -8.82 -15.20 -23.88
C SER A 39 -8.81 -15.79 -22.48
N PHE A 40 -8.95 -14.95 -21.47
CA PHE A 40 -8.93 -15.37 -20.07
C PHE A 40 -10.31 -15.62 -19.48
N GLY A 41 -11.36 -15.59 -20.31
CA GLY A 41 -12.74 -15.73 -19.86
C GLY A 41 -13.07 -14.70 -18.78
N GLU A 42 -13.36 -15.17 -17.57
CA GLU A 42 -13.68 -14.33 -16.41
C GLU A 42 -12.43 -13.70 -15.73
N THR A 43 -11.22 -14.22 -15.99
CA THR A 43 -10.00 -13.68 -15.38
C THR A 43 -9.62 -12.36 -16.05
N ARG A 44 -9.57 -11.28 -15.27
CA ARG A 44 -9.16 -9.96 -15.74
C ARG A 44 -7.63 -9.84 -15.80
N ILE A 45 -7.09 -9.16 -16.81
CA ILE A 45 -5.66 -8.82 -16.83
C ILE A 45 -5.46 -7.45 -16.18
N ALA A 46 -4.53 -7.36 -15.22
CA ALA A 46 -4.11 -6.11 -14.62
C ALA A 46 -2.64 -5.81 -14.97
N ILE A 47 -2.39 -4.69 -15.65
CA ILE A 47 -1.05 -4.29 -16.08
C ILE A 47 -0.53 -3.19 -15.14
N GLU A 48 0.63 -3.41 -14.55
CA GLU A 48 1.32 -2.47 -13.66
C GLU A 48 2.62 -1.99 -14.29
N PHE A 49 2.80 -0.67 -14.45
CA PHE A 49 4.04 -0.08 -14.98
C PHE A 49 4.94 0.37 -13.84
N ARG A 50 6.22 -0.01 -13.87
CA ARG A 50 7.20 0.36 -12.84
C ARG A 50 8.08 1.51 -13.29
N GLY A 51 8.24 2.50 -12.41
CA GLY A 51 9.29 3.52 -12.56
C GLY A 51 9.10 4.50 -13.71
N GLY A 52 7.88 4.63 -14.23
CA GLY A 52 7.47 5.59 -15.25
C GLY A 52 5.99 5.44 -15.60
N GLU A 53 5.48 6.41 -16.34
CA GLU A 53 4.09 6.43 -16.81
C GLU A 53 3.96 5.75 -18.18
N PRO A 54 2.90 4.96 -18.43
CA PRO A 54 2.60 4.44 -19.76
C PRO A 54 2.27 5.58 -20.73
N THR A 55 2.51 5.35 -22.02
CA THR A 55 2.10 6.27 -23.09
C THR A 55 0.58 6.20 -23.33
N GLU A 56 0.02 7.23 -23.96
CA GLU A 56 -1.40 7.24 -24.35
C GLU A 56 -1.76 6.05 -25.25
N ASP A 57 -0.89 5.66 -26.19
CA ASP A 57 -1.11 4.46 -27.02
C ASP A 57 -1.22 3.19 -26.18
N THR A 58 -0.39 3.08 -25.13
CA THR A 58 -0.43 1.94 -24.21
C THR A 58 -1.71 1.94 -23.40
N LEU A 59 -2.13 3.10 -22.87
CA LEU A 59 -3.39 3.26 -22.14
C LEU A 59 -4.60 2.94 -23.02
N LYS A 60 -4.59 3.38 -24.28
CA LYS A 60 -5.63 3.06 -25.26
C LYS A 60 -5.71 1.55 -25.50
N ILE A 61 -4.58 0.86 -25.61
CA ILE A 61 -4.56 -0.60 -25.75
C ILE A 61 -5.15 -1.27 -24.51
N LEU A 62 -4.83 -0.82 -23.30
CA LEU A 62 -5.46 -1.38 -22.10
C LEU A 62 -6.99 -1.20 -22.14
N HIS A 63 -7.47 -0.02 -22.53
CA HIS A 63 -8.89 0.24 -22.69
C HIS A 63 -9.53 -0.68 -23.73
N ASP A 64 -8.99 -0.73 -24.96
CA ASP A 64 -9.55 -1.49 -26.09
C ASP A 64 -9.66 -3.00 -25.78
N TYR A 65 -8.74 -3.55 -24.99
CA TYR A 65 -8.72 -4.96 -24.60
C TYR A 65 -9.27 -5.20 -23.19
N ASN A 66 -9.90 -4.19 -22.59
CA ASN A 66 -10.55 -4.31 -21.29
C ASN A 66 -9.56 -4.81 -20.21
N ALA A 67 -8.31 -4.33 -20.25
CA ALA A 67 -7.28 -4.61 -19.27
C ALA A 67 -7.25 -3.51 -18.21
N VAL A 68 -7.02 -3.89 -16.96
CA VAL A 68 -6.98 -2.97 -15.82
C VAL A 68 -5.64 -2.27 -15.78
N HIS A 69 -5.65 -0.94 -15.72
CA HIS A 69 -4.47 -0.16 -15.38
C HIS A 69 -4.23 -0.23 -13.86
N SER A 70 -3.35 -1.14 -13.45
CA SER A 70 -2.99 -1.34 -12.04
C SER A 70 -2.01 -0.26 -11.59
N VAL A 71 -2.44 0.57 -10.64
CA VAL A 71 -1.63 1.61 -10.02
C VAL A 71 -1.63 1.45 -8.50
N ASP A 72 -0.70 2.11 -7.82
CA ASP A 72 -0.81 2.30 -6.37
C ASP A 72 -1.83 3.42 -6.09
N LEU A 73 -3.03 3.04 -5.65
CA LEU A 73 -4.15 3.95 -5.43
C LEU A 73 -3.87 4.99 -4.33
N SER A 74 -2.88 4.72 -3.47
CA SER A 74 -2.41 5.67 -2.46
C SER A 74 -1.58 6.81 -3.03
N ARG A 75 -1.20 6.73 -4.32
CA ARG A 75 -0.32 7.68 -5.01
C ARG A 75 -0.98 8.30 -6.23
N GLN A 76 -1.76 7.54 -6.98
CA GLN A 76 -2.40 8.01 -8.21
C GLN A 76 -3.66 7.21 -8.57
N GLU A 77 -4.47 7.78 -9.46
CA GLU A 77 -5.67 7.13 -10.01
C GLU A 77 -5.36 6.36 -11.29
N PRO A 78 -6.08 5.26 -11.57
CA PRO A 78 -6.05 4.61 -12.87
C PRO A 78 -6.50 5.57 -13.98
N LYS A 79 -5.72 5.64 -15.05
CA LYS A 79 -6.05 6.42 -16.27
C LYS A 79 -6.93 5.67 -17.29
N VAL A 80 -7.32 4.43 -16.98
CA VAL A 80 -8.15 3.59 -17.85
C VAL A 80 -9.40 3.20 -17.09
N ASP A 81 -10.57 3.48 -17.67
CA ASP A 81 -11.82 3.05 -17.08
C ASP A 81 -12.00 1.54 -17.18
N SER A 82 -12.51 0.96 -16.11
CA SER A 82 -12.76 -0.48 -15.97
C SER A 82 -13.79 -0.70 -14.87
N SER A 83 -14.64 -1.71 -15.03
CA SER A 83 -15.58 -2.15 -13.98
C SER A 83 -14.88 -2.84 -12.81
N ILE A 84 -13.63 -3.27 -12.97
CA ILE A 84 -12.80 -3.83 -11.90
C ILE A 84 -11.64 -2.88 -11.61
N LEU A 85 -11.43 -2.59 -10.32
CA LEU A 85 -10.22 -1.96 -9.80
C LEU A 85 -9.28 -3.05 -9.23
N TYR A 86 -8.02 -3.00 -9.64
CA TYR A 86 -6.95 -3.78 -9.02
C TYR A 86 -5.80 -2.85 -8.69
N SER A 87 -5.43 -2.77 -7.42
CA SER A 87 -4.35 -1.90 -6.94
C SER A 87 -3.41 -2.66 -6.03
N ARG A 88 -2.11 -2.45 -6.24
CA ARG A 88 -1.06 -2.88 -5.30
C ARG A 88 -0.59 -1.66 -4.52
N LEU A 89 -0.84 -1.66 -3.21
CA LEU A 89 -0.61 -0.52 -2.33
C LEU A 89 0.76 -0.63 -1.66
N PHE A 90 1.72 0.18 -2.09
CA PHE A 90 3.09 0.23 -1.53
C PHE A 90 3.24 1.37 -0.53
N GLY A 91 2.43 2.41 -0.68
CA GLY A 91 2.48 3.61 0.15
C GLY A 91 3.60 4.55 -0.29
N LYS A 92 3.91 5.50 0.59
CA LYS A 92 4.83 6.62 0.28
C LYS A 92 6.24 6.42 0.86
N GLY A 93 6.44 5.31 1.57
CA GLY A 93 7.73 4.94 2.14
C GLY A 93 8.73 4.43 1.10
N LYS A 94 10.02 4.48 1.46
CA LYS A 94 11.08 3.84 0.70
C LYS A 94 11.06 2.33 0.97
N GLU A 95 11.34 1.51 -0.04
CA GLU A 95 11.46 0.05 0.11
C GLU A 95 10.21 -0.62 0.75
N ASN A 96 9.03 -0.03 0.53
CA ASN A 96 7.75 -0.45 1.12
C ASN A 96 7.71 -0.42 2.66
N ILE A 97 8.64 0.30 3.29
CA ILE A 97 8.64 0.57 4.72
C ILE A 97 7.65 1.70 4.98
N TYR A 98 6.38 1.32 5.17
CA TYR A 98 5.27 2.26 5.34
C TYR A 98 4.11 1.60 6.09
N GLU A 99 3.38 2.41 6.84
CA GLU A 99 2.09 2.08 7.45
C GLU A 99 1.13 3.25 7.14
N PHE A 100 -0.03 2.93 6.58
CA PHE A 100 -0.99 3.94 6.14
C PHE A 100 -1.71 4.55 7.33
N ASN A 101 -1.78 5.87 7.42
CA ASN A 101 -2.62 6.50 8.45
C ASN A 101 -4.11 6.39 8.10
N ASP A 102 -4.98 6.76 9.05
CA ASP A 102 -6.43 6.63 8.89
C ASP A 102 -6.97 7.43 7.71
N ASN A 103 -6.48 8.65 7.51
CA ASN A 103 -6.89 9.51 6.40
C ASN A 103 -6.50 8.89 5.05
N GLU A 104 -5.31 8.28 4.96
CA GLU A 104 -4.86 7.59 3.76
C GLU A 104 -5.70 6.35 3.47
N LEU A 105 -6.02 5.55 4.49
CA LEU A 105 -6.91 4.40 4.33
C LEU A 105 -8.34 4.81 3.97
N GLN A 106 -8.84 5.91 4.52
CA GLN A 106 -10.16 6.45 4.18
C GLN A 106 -10.22 6.98 2.74
N ASP A 107 -9.17 7.66 2.28
CA ASP A 107 -9.03 8.09 0.89
C ASP A 107 -9.02 6.88 -0.06
N ILE A 108 -8.22 5.86 0.25
CA ILE A 108 -8.21 4.58 -0.49
C ILE A 108 -9.60 3.92 -0.48
N ALA A 109 -10.29 3.90 0.66
CA ALA A 109 -11.65 3.36 0.78
C ALA A 109 -12.63 4.10 -0.14
N THR A 110 -12.56 5.43 -0.14
CA THR A 110 -13.43 6.29 -0.96
C THR A 110 -13.20 6.04 -2.44
N LYS A 111 -11.94 6.06 -2.87
CA LYS A 111 -11.55 5.81 -4.27
C LYS A 111 -11.95 4.42 -4.75
N SER A 112 -11.77 3.41 -3.90
CA SER A 112 -12.06 2.01 -4.23
C SER A 112 -13.54 1.63 -4.12
N SER A 113 -14.38 2.44 -3.48
CA SER A 113 -15.82 2.20 -3.32
C SER A 113 -16.67 2.96 -4.36
N GLY A 114 -16.04 3.54 -5.38
CA GLY A 114 -16.75 4.28 -6.42
C GLY A 114 -17.79 3.40 -7.16
N PRO A 115 -18.97 3.94 -7.51
CA PRO A 115 -20.08 3.16 -8.06
C PRO A 115 -19.78 2.55 -9.44
N LYS A 116 -18.71 3.00 -10.11
CA LYS A 116 -18.26 2.44 -11.39
C LYS A 116 -17.61 1.06 -11.25
N PHE A 117 -17.22 0.67 -10.03
CA PHE A 117 -16.54 -0.59 -9.78
C PHE A 117 -17.52 -1.66 -9.32
N GLU A 118 -17.67 -2.71 -10.12
CA GLU A 118 -18.33 -3.97 -9.71
C GLU A 118 -17.50 -4.69 -8.64
N LYS A 119 -16.17 -4.56 -8.71
CA LYS A 119 -15.24 -5.19 -7.76
C LYS A 119 -13.96 -4.39 -7.63
N SER A 120 -13.54 -4.17 -6.39
CA SER A 120 -12.25 -3.57 -6.04
C SER A 120 -11.38 -4.57 -5.29
N ILE A 121 -10.13 -4.73 -5.76
CA ILE A 121 -9.14 -5.64 -5.18
C ILE A 121 -7.92 -4.82 -4.79
N LEU A 122 -7.67 -4.73 -3.49
CA LEU A 122 -6.57 -3.96 -2.90
C LEU A 122 -5.56 -4.93 -2.29
N ALA A 123 -4.36 -4.98 -2.87
CA ALA A 123 -3.28 -5.83 -2.41
C ALA A 123 -2.20 -4.99 -1.71
N PHE A 124 -2.20 -5.00 -0.38
CA PHE A 124 -1.20 -4.29 0.43
C PHE A 124 0.18 -4.94 0.32
N HIS A 125 1.22 -4.13 0.18
CA HIS A 125 2.61 -4.57 -0.04
C HIS A 125 3.62 -3.87 0.88
N GLY A 126 3.15 -3.17 1.92
CA GLY A 126 4.01 -2.59 2.96
C GLY A 126 4.46 -3.60 4.02
N VAL A 127 5.46 -3.25 4.83
CA VAL A 127 5.92 -4.09 5.96
C VAL A 127 4.78 -4.44 6.92
N ARG A 128 3.81 -3.52 7.13
CA ARG A 128 2.62 -3.71 7.97
C ARG A 128 1.37 -4.11 7.18
N MET A 129 1.52 -4.70 5.99
CA MET A 129 0.42 -4.98 5.06
C MET A 129 -0.81 -5.68 5.67
N TYR A 130 -0.60 -6.66 6.56
CA TYR A 130 -1.71 -7.37 7.20
C TYR A 130 -2.49 -6.47 8.16
N ARG A 131 -1.79 -5.62 8.92
CA ARG A 131 -2.40 -4.66 9.83
C ARG A 131 -3.19 -3.59 9.04
N ASP A 132 -2.60 -3.05 7.98
CA ASP A 132 -3.29 -2.08 7.12
C ASP A 132 -4.53 -2.67 6.43
N ALA A 133 -4.43 -3.90 5.91
CA ALA A 133 -5.56 -4.60 5.32
C ALA A 133 -6.68 -4.88 6.34
N ALA A 134 -6.33 -5.30 7.55
CA ALA A 134 -7.29 -5.54 8.63
C ALA A 134 -7.98 -4.24 9.10
N ARG A 135 -7.22 -3.15 9.20
CA ARG A 135 -7.74 -1.82 9.53
C ARG A 135 -8.72 -1.32 8.48
N LEU A 136 -8.34 -1.35 7.21
CA LEU A 136 -9.25 -0.95 6.12
C LEU A 136 -10.51 -1.82 6.09
N LYS A 137 -10.37 -3.14 6.24
CA LYS A 137 -11.52 -4.06 6.30
C LYS A 137 -12.48 -3.69 7.44
N THR A 138 -11.95 -3.43 8.63
CA THR A 138 -12.75 -3.05 9.80
C THR A 138 -13.44 -1.70 9.59
N PHE A 139 -12.74 -0.74 9.00
CA PHE A 139 -13.32 0.56 8.66
C PHE A 139 -14.47 0.43 7.66
N LEU A 140 -14.29 -0.37 6.59
CA LEU A 140 -15.35 -0.61 5.60
C LEU A 140 -16.60 -1.25 6.21
N THR A 141 -16.48 -2.06 7.27
CA THR A 141 -17.64 -2.71 7.90
C THR A 141 -18.26 -1.92 9.05
N SER A 142 -17.47 -1.13 9.78
CA SER A 142 -17.92 -0.46 11.01
C SER A 142 -17.95 1.07 10.95
N GLY A 143 -17.32 1.66 9.93
CA GLY A 143 -17.09 3.11 9.84
C GLY A 143 -16.01 3.63 10.78
N LYS A 144 -15.33 2.76 11.55
CA LYS A 144 -14.29 3.12 12.50
C LYS A 144 -13.03 2.27 12.31
N PHE A 145 -11.87 2.88 12.49
CA PHE A 145 -10.62 2.13 12.54
C PHE A 145 -10.42 1.54 13.94
N PRO A 146 -9.90 0.29 14.03
CA PRO A 146 -9.58 -0.32 15.31
C PRO A 146 -8.33 0.30 15.92
N SER A 147 -8.17 0.18 17.23
CA SER A 147 -6.92 0.48 17.93
C SER A 147 -5.79 -0.42 17.41
N LEU A 148 -4.57 0.12 17.37
CA LEU A 148 -3.37 -0.61 16.99
C LEU A 148 -2.79 -1.45 18.13
N THR A 149 -3.02 -0.98 19.36
CA THR A 149 -2.39 -1.45 20.60
C THR A 149 -3.41 -1.55 21.72
N SER A 150 -3.01 -2.07 22.88
CA SER A 150 -3.87 -2.15 24.07
C SER A 150 -3.90 -0.86 24.90
N GLN A 151 -3.04 0.10 24.57
CA GLN A 151 -2.83 1.35 25.30
C GLN A 151 -2.97 2.56 24.37
N VAL A 152 -2.82 3.75 24.93
CA VAL A 152 -2.76 5.02 24.18
C VAL A 152 -1.53 5.83 24.58
N GLY A 153 -1.18 6.85 23.80
CA GLY A 153 -0.07 7.75 24.09
C GLY A 153 1.27 7.02 24.15
N LEU A 154 2.09 7.32 25.18
CA LEU A 154 3.41 6.70 25.35
C LEU A 154 3.33 5.19 25.60
N GLY A 155 2.26 4.69 26.22
CA GLY A 155 2.05 3.25 26.37
C GLY A 155 1.89 2.54 25.03
N SER A 156 1.11 3.14 24.12
CA SER A 156 0.96 2.66 22.75
C SER A 156 2.27 2.72 21.98
N LEU A 157 3.01 3.84 22.07
CA LEU A 157 4.34 3.95 21.46
C LEU A 157 5.27 2.85 21.97
N GLY A 158 5.27 2.58 23.28
CA GLY A 158 6.04 1.50 23.89
C GLY A 158 5.71 0.13 23.29
N GLU A 159 4.43 -0.21 23.13
CA GLU A 159 4.02 -1.46 22.49
C GLU A 159 4.52 -1.56 21.04
N VAL A 160 4.41 -0.49 20.26
CA VAL A 160 4.85 -0.44 18.85
C VAL A 160 6.36 -0.58 18.71
N LEU A 161 7.13 0.07 19.58
CA LEU A 161 8.59 -0.03 19.59
C LEU A 161 9.05 -1.42 20.05
N LYS A 162 8.38 -2.02 21.05
CA LYS A 162 8.72 -3.33 21.60
C LYS A 162 8.67 -4.47 20.57
N GLU A 163 7.91 -4.31 19.49
CA GLU A 163 7.80 -5.33 18.45
C GLU A 163 9.12 -5.67 17.76
N ASP A 164 9.99 -4.68 17.51
CA ASP A 164 11.26 -4.90 16.79
C ASP A 164 12.37 -3.86 17.03
N ALA A 165 12.18 -2.84 17.89
CA ALA A 165 13.22 -1.87 18.19
C ALA A 165 14.40 -2.56 18.90
N ARG A 166 15.62 -2.25 18.44
CA ARG A 166 16.86 -2.82 18.98
C ARG A 166 17.59 -1.77 19.79
N PHE A 167 18.19 -2.19 20.88
CA PHE A 167 18.97 -1.34 21.77
C PHE A 167 20.38 -1.93 21.99
N PRO A 168 21.42 -1.10 22.20
CA PRO A 168 21.37 0.37 22.23
C PRO A 168 21.11 0.98 20.84
N THR A 169 20.54 2.18 20.81
CA THR A 169 20.19 2.89 19.56
C THR A 169 20.30 4.40 19.72
N THR A 170 20.33 5.14 18.63
CA THR A 170 20.33 6.61 18.63
C THR A 170 18.97 7.16 18.23
N LYS A 171 18.71 8.44 18.53
CA LYS A 171 17.51 9.14 18.03
C LYS A 171 17.34 8.97 16.52
N SER A 172 18.41 9.18 15.75
CA SER A 172 18.39 9.07 14.28
C SER A 172 18.03 7.67 13.81
N GLN A 173 18.55 6.62 14.46
CA GLN A 173 18.20 5.23 14.16
C GLN A 173 16.74 4.93 14.49
N LEU A 174 16.23 5.31 15.67
CA LEU A 174 14.82 5.18 16.01
C LEU A 174 13.93 5.89 14.98
N MET A 175 14.29 7.10 14.59
CA MET A 175 13.57 7.89 13.59
C MET A 175 13.51 7.25 12.20
N GLY A 176 14.60 6.61 11.78
CA GLY A 176 14.69 5.91 10.50
C GLY A 176 13.98 4.56 10.52
N GLU A 177 14.19 3.76 11.56
CA GLU A 177 13.74 2.37 11.64
C GLU A 177 12.33 2.22 12.20
N GLN A 178 11.90 3.14 13.06
CA GLN A 178 10.65 3.04 13.82
C GLN A 178 9.67 4.18 13.52
N GLY A 179 10.18 5.33 13.09
CA GLY A 179 9.36 6.55 12.93
C GLY A 179 8.23 6.46 11.90
N TRP A 180 8.27 5.49 10.97
CA TRP A 180 7.23 5.28 9.96
C TRP A 180 5.99 4.56 10.51
N LYS A 181 6.11 3.89 11.65
CA LYS A 181 5.03 3.15 12.30
C LYS A 181 4.01 4.10 12.93
N LEU A 182 2.80 3.60 13.13
CA LEU A 182 1.74 4.31 13.84
C LEU A 182 1.62 3.85 15.29
N TYR A 183 1.18 4.75 16.16
CA TYR A 183 0.73 4.46 17.52
C TYR A 183 -0.65 5.09 17.76
N ASP A 184 -1.40 4.57 18.72
CA ASP A 184 -2.67 5.13 19.17
C ASP A 184 -2.37 6.36 20.05
N LYS A 185 -2.50 7.56 19.48
CA LYS A 185 -2.31 8.82 20.22
C LYS A 185 -3.39 8.99 21.28
N ASN A 186 -4.61 8.62 20.92
CA ASN A 186 -5.75 8.48 21.82
C ASN A 186 -6.67 7.37 21.26
N VAL A 187 -7.86 7.20 21.83
CA VAL A 187 -8.81 6.14 21.45
C VAL A 187 -9.29 6.27 19.99
N GLU A 188 -9.28 7.48 19.43
CA GLU A 188 -9.85 7.77 18.10
C GLU A 188 -8.78 8.03 17.04
N GLU A 189 -7.61 8.52 17.44
CA GLU A 189 -6.57 9.05 16.57
C GLU A 189 -5.29 8.21 16.61
N ARG A 190 -4.78 7.82 15.43
CA ARG A 190 -3.44 7.26 15.26
C ARG A 190 -2.49 8.33 14.72
N ALA A 191 -1.27 8.36 15.23
CA ALA A 191 -0.22 9.29 14.81
C ALA A 191 1.07 8.54 14.45
N ARG A 192 1.97 9.16 13.68
CA ARG A 192 3.27 8.52 13.38
C ARG A 192 4.17 8.58 14.60
N ALA A 193 4.86 7.48 14.90
CA ALA A 193 5.84 7.41 15.99
C ALA A 193 6.91 8.51 15.88
N ARG A 194 7.26 8.89 14.63
CA ARG A 194 8.14 10.02 14.32
C ARG A 194 7.77 11.31 15.09
N GLU A 195 6.49 11.63 15.23
CA GLU A 195 6.04 12.87 15.90
C GLU A 195 6.50 12.97 17.36
N LEU A 196 6.68 11.82 18.03
CA LEU A 196 7.22 11.77 19.38
C LEU A 196 8.75 11.60 19.36
N LEU A 197 9.26 10.68 18.54
CA LEU A 197 10.69 10.39 18.46
C LEU A 197 11.54 11.61 18.05
N GLU A 198 10.98 12.57 17.29
CA GLU A 198 11.64 13.83 16.95
C GLU A 198 11.95 14.72 18.17
N LYS A 199 11.22 14.54 19.28
CA LYS A 199 11.37 15.35 20.50
C LYS A 199 12.49 14.84 21.42
N LEU A 200 12.97 13.62 21.18
CA LEU A 200 14.07 13.03 21.95
C LEU A 200 15.35 13.89 21.87
N PRO A 201 16.11 14.02 22.97
CA PRO A 201 17.47 14.52 22.90
C PRO A 201 18.37 13.70 21.96
N ASP A 202 19.35 14.34 21.31
CA ASP A 202 20.34 13.62 20.49
C ASP A 202 21.36 12.91 21.38
N ARG A 203 21.03 11.67 21.74
CA ARG A 203 21.91 10.75 22.49
C ARG A 203 21.65 9.29 22.13
N THR A 204 22.44 8.41 22.74
CA THR A 204 22.20 6.97 22.74
C THR A 204 21.18 6.60 23.82
N TYR A 205 20.25 5.74 23.45
CA TYR A 205 19.25 5.13 24.30
C TYR A 205 19.61 3.65 24.52
N THR A 206 19.63 3.21 25.77
CA THR A 206 20.07 1.85 26.11
C THR A 206 18.93 0.86 26.27
N THR A 207 17.72 1.33 26.55
CA THR A 207 16.51 0.51 26.69
C THR A 207 15.28 1.22 26.12
N LEU A 208 14.17 0.49 26.04
CA LEU A 208 12.87 1.08 25.69
C LEU A 208 12.40 2.06 26.76
N GLU A 209 12.59 1.73 28.04
CA GLU A 209 12.21 2.57 29.17
C GLU A 209 12.94 3.92 29.11
N ASP A 210 14.24 3.92 28.78
CA ASP A 210 15.05 5.13 28.60
C ASP A 210 14.49 6.05 27.50
N VAL A 211 13.95 5.47 26.42
CA VAL A 211 13.25 6.23 25.37
C VAL A 211 11.96 6.85 25.91
N LEU A 212 11.13 6.07 26.60
CA LEU A 212 9.82 6.51 27.08
C LEU A 212 9.93 7.59 28.17
N GLU A 213 10.86 7.43 29.12
CA GLU A 213 11.16 8.43 30.17
C GLU A 213 11.72 9.73 29.59
N SER A 214 12.36 9.68 28.41
CA SER A 214 12.84 10.88 27.72
C SER A 214 11.76 11.62 26.92
N LEU A 215 10.53 11.11 26.89
CA LEU A 215 9.37 11.69 26.21
C LEU A 215 8.29 12.22 27.16
N THR A 216 8.45 12.01 28.47
CA THR A 216 7.60 12.59 29.53
C THR A 216 8.06 13.99 29.89
#